data_AF-A0A1Q8VKR8-F1
#
_entry.id   AF-A0A1Q8VKR8-F1
#
_cell.length_a   1.000
_cell.length_b   1.000
_cell.length_c   1.000
_cell.angle_alpha   90.00
_cell.angle_beta   90.00
_cell.angle_gamma   90.00
#
_symmetry.space_group_name_H-M   'P 1'
#
loop_
_entity.id
_entity.type
_entity.pdbx_description
1 polymer ?
#
loop_
_entity_poly.entity_id
_entity_poly.type
_entity_poly.pdbx_seq_one_letter_code
_entity_poly.pdbx_strand_id
1 'polypeptide(L)'
;MEWRLHMRRRALGDPVSEGRRVWEWIQQVRPLHLSLDLWRPTADSRQEAEQSPPITQDYLLQYIRDVQATSSFPDFGLAPAFSGQIGQGNKLELSFNMPTPGDASIGLMIGQALGSALDASEDLADTLMHTTASTFTPNIIGALTRKDHPLNPTPEPYNYIPGWKMFFASDSPPYQRATQLATSIAPVGNGAIFTFGTPDTYPTILNQW
;
A
#
# COMPACT_ATOMS: atom_id res chain seq x y z
N MET A 1 -4.16 -13.30 -4.92
CA MET A 1 -4.11 -11.93 -4.40
C MET A 1 -5.52 -11.56 -4.03
N GLU A 2 -5.77 -11.43 -2.74
CA GLU A 2 -7.10 -11.18 -2.16
C GLU A 2 -7.27 -9.71 -1.83
N TRP A 3 -6.21 -9.07 -1.32
CA TRP A 3 -6.22 -7.66 -0.94
C TRP A 3 -5.08 -6.88 -1.62
N ARG A 4 -5.22 -5.55 -1.64
CA ARG A 4 -4.19 -4.60 -2.02
C ARG A 4 -4.20 -3.42 -1.07
N LEU A 5 -3.06 -3.13 -0.47
CA LEU A 5 -2.81 -1.84 0.18
C LEU A 5 -2.12 -0.94 -0.85
N HIS A 6 -2.55 0.32 -0.94
CA HIS A 6 -1.90 1.32 -1.77
C HIS A 6 -1.98 2.69 -1.12
N MET A 7 -0.88 3.44 -1.11
CA MET A 7 -0.86 4.84 -0.66
C MET A 7 -0.02 5.70 -1.61
N ARG A 8 -0.61 6.82 -2.03
CA ARG A 8 0.04 7.83 -2.88
C ARG A 8 0.27 9.12 -2.10
N ARG A 9 1.41 9.73 -2.37
CA ARG A 9 1.88 10.97 -1.74
C ARG A 9 2.72 11.80 -2.70
N ARG A 10 2.93 13.07 -2.38
CA ARG A 10 4.05 13.83 -2.92
C ARG A 10 5.34 13.33 -2.28
N ALA A 11 6.35 13.03 -3.09
CA ALA A 11 7.66 12.65 -2.60
C ALA A 11 8.26 13.79 -1.77
N LEU A 12 8.80 13.47 -0.59
CA LEU A 12 9.42 14.47 0.30
C LEU A 12 10.91 14.70 -0.03
N GLY A 13 11.45 13.92 -0.95
CA GLY A 13 12.85 13.98 -1.36
C GLY A 13 13.10 13.11 -2.57
N ASP A 14 14.37 12.74 -2.75
CA ASP A 14 14.80 11.84 -3.81
C ASP A 14 14.35 10.38 -3.56
N PRO A 15 14.38 9.50 -4.58
CA PRO A 15 13.97 8.11 -4.43
C PRO A 15 14.71 7.32 -3.34
N VAL A 16 15.97 7.65 -3.02
CA VAL A 16 16.71 6.98 -1.93
C VAL A 16 16.14 7.40 -0.58
N SER A 17 15.83 8.68 -0.39
CA SER A 17 15.16 9.17 0.83
C SER A 17 13.80 8.50 1.02
N GLU A 18 13.01 8.34 -0.05
CA GLU A 18 11.77 7.56 0.00
C GLU A 18 12.01 6.07 0.29
N GLY A 19 13.09 5.49 -0.25
CA GLY A 19 13.52 4.13 0.05
C GLY A 19 13.84 3.90 1.54
N ARG A 20 14.36 4.92 2.24
CA ARG A 20 14.59 4.83 3.70
C ARG A 20 13.29 4.75 4.47
N ARG A 21 12.28 5.54 4.09
CA ARG A 21 10.93 5.47 4.68
C ARG A 21 10.26 4.13 4.40
N VAL A 22 10.47 3.55 3.22
CA VAL A 22 10.02 2.18 2.89
C VAL A 22 10.70 1.15 3.79
N TRP A 23 12.00 1.28 4.04
CA TRP A 23 12.69 0.39 4.96
C TRP A 23 12.14 0.48 6.40
N GLU A 24 11.92 1.70 6.90
CA GLU A 24 11.30 1.94 8.21
C GLU A 24 9.91 1.31 8.29
N TRP A 25 9.09 1.49 7.25
CA TRP A 25 7.78 0.86 7.15
C TRP A 25 7.88 -0.67 7.20
N ILE A 26 8.81 -1.28 6.45
CA ILE A 26 9.06 -2.74 6.50
C ILE A 26 9.34 -3.19 7.94
N GLN A 27 10.18 -2.44 8.69
CA GLN A 27 10.47 -2.82 10.08
C GLN A 27 9.23 -2.77 10.98
N GLN A 28 8.35 -1.81 10.77
CA GLN A 28 7.13 -1.65 11.57
C GLN A 28 6.06 -2.69 11.24
N VAL A 29 5.96 -3.14 9.99
CA VAL A 29 4.94 -4.13 9.59
C VAL A 29 5.35 -5.58 9.83
N ARG A 30 6.65 -5.88 9.97
CA ARG A 30 7.19 -7.21 10.31
C ARG A 30 6.48 -7.90 11.48
N PRO A 31 6.29 -7.26 12.65
CA PRO A 31 5.67 -7.90 13.80
C PRO A 31 4.15 -8.10 13.68
N LEU A 32 3.49 -7.54 12.65
CA LEU A 32 2.02 -7.54 12.57
C LEU A 32 1.45 -8.91 12.20
N HIS A 33 2.17 -9.71 11.43
CA HIS A 33 1.71 -11.02 11.00
C HIS A 33 2.87 -11.90 10.54
N LEU A 34 2.76 -13.23 10.72
CA LEU A 34 3.81 -14.18 10.32
C LEU A 34 4.17 -14.11 8.83
N SER A 35 3.24 -13.74 7.94
CA SER A 35 3.57 -13.58 6.52
C SER A 35 4.29 -12.27 6.18
N LEU A 36 4.48 -11.38 7.15
CA LEU A 36 5.22 -10.12 7.03
C LEU A 36 6.59 -10.18 7.73
N ASP A 37 6.90 -11.25 8.45
CA ASP A 37 8.08 -11.35 9.31
C ASP A 37 9.42 -11.28 8.53
N LEU A 38 9.43 -11.89 7.36
CA LEU A 38 10.61 -12.16 6.57
C LEU A 38 10.43 -11.64 5.15
N TRP A 39 11.28 -10.69 4.81
CA TRP A 39 11.29 -10.04 3.50
C TRP A 39 12.50 -10.49 2.70
N ARG A 40 12.30 -10.79 1.42
CA ARG A 40 13.36 -11.17 0.47
C ARG A 40 13.30 -10.31 -0.78
N PRO A 41 14.44 -10.10 -1.45
CA PRO A 41 14.46 -9.54 -2.80
C PRO A 41 13.60 -10.35 -3.76
N THR A 42 12.95 -9.68 -4.71
CA THR A 42 12.44 -10.37 -5.90
C THR A 42 13.60 -10.75 -6.82
N ALA A 43 13.39 -11.77 -7.65
CA ALA A 43 14.38 -12.22 -8.63
C ALA A 43 13.69 -12.72 -9.91
N ASP A 44 14.48 -12.92 -10.96
CA ASP A 44 14.00 -13.39 -12.28
C ASP A 44 13.52 -14.84 -12.26
N SER A 45 13.92 -15.60 -11.23
CA SER A 45 13.46 -16.97 -11.03
C SER A 45 12.97 -17.21 -9.61
N ARG A 46 12.03 -18.17 -9.48
CA ARG A 46 11.55 -18.65 -8.18
C ARG A 46 12.69 -19.16 -7.30
N GLN A 47 13.59 -19.95 -7.88
CA GLN A 47 14.69 -20.57 -7.13
C GLN A 47 15.64 -19.51 -6.55
N GLU A 48 15.99 -18.50 -7.33
CA GLU A 48 16.84 -17.39 -6.87
C GLU A 48 16.16 -16.57 -5.77
N ALA A 49 14.85 -16.29 -5.91
CA ALA A 49 14.08 -15.59 -4.90
C ALA A 49 13.98 -16.37 -3.58
N GLU A 50 13.87 -17.71 -3.63
CA GLU A 50 13.82 -18.56 -2.42
C GLU A 50 15.17 -18.63 -1.69
N GLN A 51 16.26 -18.67 -2.46
CA GLN A 51 17.63 -18.77 -1.94
C GLN A 51 18.21 -17.42 -1.49
N SER A 52 17.58 -16.32 -1.89
CA SER A 52 18.04 -14.98 -1.56
C SER A 52 18.04 -14.75 -0.04
N PRO A 53 19.09 -14.09 0.51
CA PRO A 53 19.10 -13.72 1.91
C PRO A 53 17.96 -12.73 2.23
N PRO A 54 17.61 -12.55 3.51
CA PRO A 54 16.69 -11.49 3.91
C PRO A 54 17.15 -10.14 3.35
N ILE A 55 16.20 -9.36 2.81
CA ILE A 55 16.51 -8.03 2.25
C ILE A 55 17.06 -7.11 3.33
N THR A 56 18.08 -6.33 2.97
CA THR A 56 18.68 -5.29 3.81
C THR A 56 18.28 -3.90 3.32
N GLN A 57 18.48 -2.89 4.17
CA GLN A 57 18.28 -1.49 3.75
C GLN A 57 19.18 -1.16 2.56
N ASP A 58 20.47 -1.53 2.62
CA ASP A 58 21.42 -1.22 1.56
C ASP A 58 21.03 -1.85 0.22
N TYR A 59 20.55 -3.09 0.23
CA TYR A 59 20.04 -3.74 -0.97
C TYR A 59 18.84 -2.97 -1.55
N LEU A 60 17.85 -2.62 -0.72
CA LEU A 60 16.67 -1.87 -1.15
C LEU A 60 17.05 -0.52 -1.77
N LEU A 61 17.94 0.23 -1.11
CA LEU A 61 18.38 1.53 -1.59
C LEU A 61 19.19 1.42 -2.88
N GLN A 62 20.05 0.40 -2.99
CA GLN A 62 20.82 0.16 -4.20
C GLN A 62 19.90 -0.20 -5.37
N TYR A 63 18.92 -1.09 -5.16
CA TYR A 63 17.99 -1.46 -6.22
C TYR A 63 17.17 -0.26 -6.73
N ILE A 64 16.72 0.62 -5.84
CA ILE A 64 16.05 1.87 -6.24
C ILE A 64 16.96 2.74 -7.12
N ARG A 65 18.24 2.91 -6.76
CA ARG A 65 19.21 3.67 -7.56
C ARG A 65 19.45 3.06 -8.92
N ASP A 66 19.62 1.74 -8.98
CA ASP A 66 19.91 1.03 -10.21
C ASP A 66 18.74 1.17 -11.19
N VAL A 67 17.51 0.94 -10.74
CA VAL A 67 16.31 1.11 -11.57
C VAL A 67 16.17 2.56 -12.03
N GLN A 68 16.39 3.53 -11.13
CA GLN A 68 16.36 4.96 -11.49
C GLN A 68 17.39 5.29 -12.57
N ALA A 69 18.62 4.78 -12.46
CA ALA A 69 19.70 5.04 -13.40
C ALA A 69 19.50 4.36 -14.77
N THR A 70 18.84 3.20 -14.80
CA THR A 70 18.56 2.47 -16.05
C THR A 70 17.24 2.87 -16.72
N SER A 71 16.36 3.58 -16.02
CA SER A 71 15.08 4.01 -16.58
C SER A 71 15.31 4.98 -17.73
N SER A 72 14.60 4.76 -18.85
CA SER A 72 14.57 5.72 -19.97
C SER A 72 13.62 6.89 -19.71
N PHE A 73 12.85 6.84 -18.61
CA PHE A 73 11.85 7.83 -18.24
C PHE A 73 12.12 8.40 -16.85
N PRO A 74 11.74 9.67 -16.59
CA PRO A 74 11.86 10.25 -15.25
C PRO A 74 10.96 9.56 -14.23
N ASP A 75 9.88 8.93 -14.67
CA ASP A 75 9.02 8.05 -13.88
C ASP A 75 9.43 6.59 -14.00
N PHE A 76 9.36 5.88 -12.88
CA PHE A 76 9.73 4.47 -12.82
C PHE A 76 9.05 3.77 -11.65
N GLY A 77 8.86 2.47 -11.81
CA GLY A 77 8.32 1.60 -10.78
C GLY A 77 9.20 0.37 -10.61
N LEU A 78 9.12 -0.24 -9.44
CA LEU A 78 9.84 -1.46 -9.11
C LEU A 78 9.10 -2.26 -8.06
N ALA A 79 9.40 -3.56 -8.00
CA ALA A 79 8.90 -4.45 -6.96
C ALA A 79 10.09 -5.01 -6.19
N PRO A 80 10.62 -4.31 -5.18
CA PRO A 80 11.95 -4.63 -4.65
C PRO A 80 11.98 -5.85 -3.74
N ALA A 81 10.84 -6.25 -3.20
CA ALA A 81 10.78 -7.30 -2.20
C ALA A 81 9.42 -8.01 -2.16
N PHE A 82 9.44 -9.21 -1.58
CA PHE A 82 8.25 -9.95 -1.19
C PHE A 82 8.40 -10.47 0.24
N SER A 83 7.28 -10.83 0.88
CA SER A 83 7.24 -11.49 2.19
C SER A 83 6.30 -12.69 2.19
N GLY A 84 6.54 -13.66 3.07
CA GLY A 84 5.81 -14.93 3.09
C GLY A 84 6.25 -15.90 2.00
N GLN A 85 5.42 -16.92 1.73
CA GLN A 85 5.75 -18.02 0.81
C GLN A 85 5.62 -17.61 -0.66
N ILE A 86 6.53 -18.04 -1.53
CA ILE A 86 6.43 -17.73 -2.96
C ILE A 86 5.12 -18.29 -3.56
N GLY A 87 4.43 -17.45 -4.33
CA GLY A 87 3.13 -17.76 -4.95
C GLY A 87 1.93 -17.49 -4.04
N GLN A 88 2.13 -17.32 -2.73
CA GLN A 88 1.07 -17.05 -1.74
C GLN A 88 1.37 -15.84 -0.84
N GLY A 89 2.55 -15.25 -0.99
CA GLY A 89 3.06 -14.16 -0.16
C GLY A 89 2.64 -12.79 -0.66
N ASN A 90 3.19 -11.77 -0.02
CA ASN A 90 2.92 -10.38 -0.30
C ASN A 90 4.03 -9.81 -1.19
N LYS A 91 3.68 -8.96 -2.16
CA LYS A 91 4.66 -8.28 -3.03
C LYS A 91 4.63 -6.78 -2.79
N LEU A 92 5.79 -6.20 -2.46
CA LEU A 92 5.95 -4.75 -2.35
C LEU A 92 6.12 -4.16 -3.74
N GLU A 93 5.42 -3.07 -4.01
CA GLU A 93 5.50 -2.28 -5.23
C GLU A 93 5.77 -0.83 -4.85
N LEU A 94 6.69 -0.19 -5.56
CA LEU A 94 7.00 1.22 -5.42
C LEU A 94 6.85 1.89 -6.78
N SER A 95 6.37 3.12 -6.78
CA SER A 95 6.37 3.97 -7.97
C SER A 95 6.84 5.38 -7.63
N PHE A 96 7.55 5.99 -8.57
CA PHE A 96 8.12 7.32 -8.46
C PHE A 96 7.76 8.13 -9.70
N ASN A 97 7.41 9.40 -9.50
CA ASN A 97 6.90 10.33 -10.50
C ASN A 97 5.65 9.84 -11.24
N MET A 98 4.86 8.95 -10.63
CA MET A 98 3.62 8.41 -11.18
C MET A 98 2.40 8.66 -10.27
N PRO A 99 1.25 9.06 -10.84
CA PRO A 99 1.01 9.35 -12.26
C PRO A 99 1.52 10.74 -12.69
N THR A 100 1.89 11.60 -11.73
CA THR A 100 2.42 12.92 -12.03
C THR A 100 3.83 13.11 -11.47
N PRO A 101 4.67 13.97 -12.09
CA PRO A 101 6.00 14.27 -11.59
C PRO A 101 5.98 14.75 -10.13
N GLY A 102 6.84 14.17 -9.30
CA GLY A 102 6.93 14.40 -7.87
C GLY A 102 5.98 13.57 -7.01
N ASP A 103 5.17 12.68 -7.60
CA ASP A 103 4.40 11.69 -6.83
C ASP A 103 5.29 10.49 -6.46
N ALA A 104 4.98 9.85 -5.34
CA ALA A 104 5.48 8.53 -4.98
C ALA A 104 4.33 7.67 -4.47
N SER A 105 4.41 6.36 -4.68
CA SER A 105 3.47 5.43 -4.07
C SER A 105 4.15 4.20 -3.49
N ILE A 106 3.51 3.65 -2.47
CA ILE A 106 3.77 2.31 -1.97
C ILE A 106 2.53 1.45 -2.22
N GLY A 107 2.73 0.24 -2.71
CA GLY A 107 1.73 -0.79 -2.85
C GLY A 107 2.17 -2.07 -2.16
N LEU A 108 1.24 -2.78 -1.54
CA LEU A 108 1.43 -4.16 -1.10
C LEU A 108 0.34 -5.01 -1.77
N MET A 109 0.76 -5.88 -2.68
CA MET A 109 -0.08 -6.97 -3.16
C MET A 109 -0.17 -7.99 -2.03
N ILE A 110 -1.36 -8.28 -1.53
CA ILE A 110 -1.53 -9.11 -0.34
C ILE A 110 -1.91 -10.54 -0.73
N GLY A 111 -1.10 -11.46 -0.23
CA GLY A 111 -1.26 -12.90 -0.41
C GLY A 111 -2.35 -13.49 0.48
N GLN A 112 -2.67 -14.76 0.27
CA GLN A 112 -3.82 -15.43 0.92
C GLN A 112 -3.70 -15.42 2.46
N ALA A 113 -2.52 -15.76 3.00
CA ALA A 113 -2.36 -15.86 4.45
C ALA A 113 -2.61 -14.53 5.18
N LEU A 114 -2.11 -13.41 4.64
CA LEU A 114 -2.39 -12.09 5.21
C LEU A 114 -3.81 -11.62 4.86
N GLY A 115 -4.30 -11.95 3.66
CA GLY A 115 -5.67 -11.61 3.24
C GLY A 115 -6.73 -12.21 4.14
N SER A 116 -6.63 -13.51 4.43
CA SER A 116 -7.52 -14.20 5.39
C SER A 116 -7.41 -13.62 6.80
N ALA A 117 -6.22 -13.18 7.22
CA ALA A 117 -6.05 -12.52 8.51
C ALA A 117 -6.72 -11.14 8.56
N LEU A 118 -6.70 -10.39 7.45
CA LEU A 118 -7.41 -9.11 7.32
C LEU A 118 -8.94 -9.31 7.32
N ASP A 119 -9.43 -10.34 6.63
CA ASP A 119 -10.86 -10.69 6.62
C ASP A 119 -11.36 -11.00 8.04
N ALA A 120 -10.51 -11.61 8.88
CA ALA A 120 -10.86 -12.03 10.24
C ALA A 120 -10.58 -10.97 11.32
N SER A 121 -9.80 -9.92 11.03
CA SER A 121 -9.33 -8.95 12.04
C SER A 121 -9.31 -7.52 11.52
N GLU A 122 -10.29 -6.75 11.96
CA GLU A 122 -10.30 -5.31 11.74
C GLU A 122 -9.12 -4.60 12.42
N ASP A 123 -8.75 -5.01 13.63
CA ASP A 123 -7.60 -4.46 14.36
C ASP A 123 -6.28 -4.59 13.57
N LEU A 124 -6.08 -5.72 12.87
CA LEU A 124 -4.92 -5.90 11.99
C LEU A 124 -4.97 -4.93 10.81
N ALA A 125 -6.14 -4.78 10.18
CA ALA A 125 -6.33 -3.87 9.06
C ALA A 125 -6.14 -2.40 9.48
N ASP A 126 -6.63 -2.02 10.67
CA ASP A 126 -6.43 -0.70 11.27
C ASP A 126 -4.96 -0.44 11.57
N THR A 127 -4.28 -1.41 12.21
CA THR A 127 -2.86 -1.26 12.54
C THR A 127 -2.01 -1.14 11.28
N LEU A 128 -2.29 -1.94 10.24
CA LEU A 128 -1.59 -1.86 8.96
C LEU A 128 -1.83 -0.50 8.27
N MET A 129 -3.08 -0.06 8.19
CA MET A 129 -3.43 1.23 7.59
C MET A 129 -2.81 2.40 8.34
N HIS A 130 -2.95 2.43 9.67
CA HIS A 130 -2.41 3.49 10.53
C HIS A 130 -0.89 3.55 10.47
N THR A 131 -0.20 2.41 10.53
CA THR A 131 1.27 2.32 10.40
C THR A 131 1.74 2.88 9.06
N THR A 132 1.04 2.51 7.98
CA THR A 132 1.37 2.98 6.62
C THR A 132 1.11 4.47 6.47
N ALA A 133 -0.05 4.97 6.91
CA ALA A 133 -0.39 6.40 6.85
C ALA A 133 0.56 7.24 7.71
N SER A 134 0.91 6.78 8.90
CA SER A 134 1.82 7.49 9.81
C SER A 134 3.23 7.59 9.24
N THR A 135 3.73 6.51 8.62
CA THR A 135 5.09 6.49 8.04
C THR A 135 5.19 7.36 6.79
N PHE A 136 4.15 7.31 5.95
CA PHE A 136 4.19 7.95 4.64
C PHE A 136 3.53 9.34 4.59
N THR A 137 2.81 9.74 5.63
CA THR A 137 2.05 11.00 5.71
C THR A 137 1.40 11.33 4.37
N PRO A 138 0.56 10.42 3.82
CA PRO A 138 0.02 10.59 2.49
C PRO A 138 -0.79 11.87 2.42
N ASN A 139 -0.65 12.60 1.31
CA ASN A 139 -1.40 13.83 1.08
C ASN A 139 -2.30 13.74 -0.16
N ILE A 140 -2.45 12.55 -0.74
CA ILE A 140 -3.31 12.31 -1.90
C ILE A 140 -4.40 11.29 -1.54
N ILE A 141 -4.04 10.02 -1.39
CA ILE A 141 -5.01 8.94 -1.16
C ILE A 141 -4.32 7.71 -0.58
N GLY A 142 -5.03 6.96 0.27
CA GLY A 142 -4.65 5.59 0.65
C GLY A 142 -5.85 4.67 0.65
N ALA A 143 -5.69 3.41 0.31
CA ALA A 143 -6.77 2.42 0.32
C ALA A 143 -6.26 1.01 0.63
N LEU A 144 -7.07 0.26 1.38
CA LEU A 144 -7.01 -1.19 1.50
C LEU A 144 -8.23 -1.78 0.77
N THR A 145 -7.98 -2.41 -0.37
CA THR A 145 -9.01 -2.83 -1.34
C THR A 145 -8.96 -4.33 -1.58
N ARG A 146 -10.12 -4.98 -1.69
CA ARG A 146 -10.22 -6.39 -2.04
C ARG A 146 -10.34 -6.57 -3.57
N LYS A 147 -9.66 -7.57 -4.14
CA LYS A 147 -9.49 -7.71 -5.60
C LYS A 147 -10.75 -8.17 -6.34
N ASP A 148 -11.55 -9.02 -5.70
CA ASP A 148 -12.73 -9.68 -6.26
C ASP A 148 -13.97 -8.78 -6.38
N HIS A 149 -13.86 -7.52 -5.95
CA HIS A 149 -14.95 -6.55 -6.04
C HIS A 149 -14.60 -5.45 -7.04
N PRO A 150 -14.94 -5.61 -8.34
CA PRO A 150 -14.96 -4.47 -9.25
C PRO A 150 -16.01 -3.49 -8.72
N LEU A 151 -15.56 -2.28 -8.42
CA LEU A 151 -16.48 -1.19 -8.13
C LEU A 151 -17.16 -0.75 -9.42
N ASN A 152 -18.30 -0.09 -9.24
CA ASN A 152 -19.30 0.37 -10.21
C ASN A 152 -18.91 0.25 -11.71
N PRO A 153 -19.73 -0.38 -12.59
CA PRO A 153 -19.44 -0.46 -14.03
C PRO A 153 -19.27 0.90 -14.73
N THR A 154 -19.70 1.99 -14.07
CA THR A 154 -19.32 3.35 -14.44
C THR A 154 -18.15 3.78 -13.53
N PRO A 155 -16.96 4.09 -14.09
CA PRO A 155 -15.82 4.53 -13.27
C PRO A 155 -16.24 5.67 -12.35
N GLU A 156 -15.85 5.61 -11.08
CA GLU A 156 -16.01 6.75 -10.19
C GLU A 156 -15.36 7.99 -10.83
N PRO A 157 -15.88 9.20 -10.59
CA PRO A 157 -15.27 10.43 -11.08
C PRO A 157 -13.86 10.68 -10.51
N TYR A 158 -13.35 9.77 -9.66
CA TYR A 158 -12.06 9.84 -9.00
C TYR A 158 -11.11 8.75 -9.52
N ASN A 159 -9.86 9.11 -9.79
CA ASN A 159 -8.83 8.20 -10.34
C ASN A 159 -8.18 7.27 -9.29
N TYR A 160 -8.95 6.72 -8.36
CA TYR A 160 -8.48 5.73 -7.38
C TYR A 160 -9.49 4.60 -7.23
N ILE A 161 -9.04 3.44 -6.74
CA ILE A 161 -9.93 2.30 -6.46
C ILE A 161 -10.38 2.42 -5.01
N PRO A 162 -11.69 2.60 -4.73
CA PRO A 162 -12.20 2.58 -3.37
C PRO A 162 -11.86 1.28 -2.62
N GLY A 163 -11.81 1.34 -1.29
CA GLY A 163 -11.41 0.22 -0.45
C GLY A 163 -12.20 0.19 0.85
N TRP A 164 -12.13 -0.94 1.56
CA TRP A 164 -12.75 -1.11 2.87
C TRP A 164 -12.29 -0.05 3.86
N LYS A 165 -10.99 0.24 3.85
CA LYS A 165 -10.37 1.32 4.63
C LYS A 165 -9.68 2.29 3.68
N MET A 166 -9.91 3.58 3.86
CA MET A 166 -9.33 4.62 3.01
C MET A 166 -8.76 5.77 3.82
N PHE A 167 -7.56 6.21 3.49
CA PHE A 167 -7.02 7.46 3.98
C PHE A 167 -7.39 8.60 3.03
N PHE A 168 -7.88 9.71 3.60
CA PHE A 168 -8.03 10.98 2.91
C PHE A 168 -7.39 12.11 3.73
N ALA A 169 -6.64 12.99 3.06
CA ALA A 169 -6.18 14.23 3.68
C ALA A 169 -7.37 15.14 3.99
N SER A 170 -7.31 15.92 5.07
CA SER A 170 -8.44 16.74 5.56
C SER A 170 -8.89 17.81 4.57
N ASP A 171 -8.00 18.25 3.69
CA ASP A 171 -8.23 19.23 2.63
C ASP A 171 -8.61 18.59 1.28
N SER A 172 -8.69 17.27 1.20
CA SER A 172 -9.05 16.58 -0.03
C SER A 172 -10.55 16.67 -0.33
N PRO A 173 -10.98 16.86 -1.60
CA PRO A 173 -12.38 16.89 -1.99
C PRO A 173 -13.26 15.72 -1.47
N PRO A 174 -12.79 14.46 -1.44
CA PRO A 174 -13.60 13.35 -0.94
C PRO A 174 -13.82 13.34 0.59
N TYR A 175 -13.08 14.12 1.38
CA TYR A 175 -13.07 14.00 2.85
C TYR A 175 -14.45 14.16 3.50
N GLN A 176 -15.23 15.15 3.06
CA GLN A 176 -16.57 15.39 3.60
C GLN A 176 -17.53 14.26 3.26
N ARG A 177 -17.46 13.74 2.03
CA ARG A 177 -18.30 12.60 1.60
C ARG A 177 -17.90 11.33 2.35
N ALA A 178 -16.60 11.11 2.55
CA ALA A 178 -16.07 10.01 3.37
C ALA A 178 -16.65 10.03 4.78
N THR A 179 -16.68 11.21 5.40
CA THR A 179 -17.20 11.42 6.75
C THR A 179 -18.68 11.04 6.88
N GLN A 180 -19.47 11.27 5.83
CA GLN A 180 -20.90 10.94 5.83
C GLN A 180 -21.16 9.43 5.68
N LEU A 181 -20.29 8.71 4.98
CA LEU A 181 -20.50 7.30 4.62
C LEU A 181 -19.76 6.33 5.54
N ALA A 182 -18.65 6.75 6.15
CA ALA A 182 -17.83 5.90 6.98
C ALA A 182 -18.57 5.47 8.26
N THR A 183 -18.38 4.21 8.63
CA THR A 183 -18.88 3.66 9.89
C THR A 183 -17.92 3.93 11.05
N SER A 184 -16.65 4.20 10.75
CA SER A 184 -15.63 4.58 11.72
C SER A 184 -14.60 5.52 11.07
N ILE A 185 -14.03 6.43 11.88
CA ILE A 185 -13.06 7.43 11.45
C ILE A 185 -11.94 7.50 12.48
N ALA A 186 -10.71 7.30 12.04
CA ALA A 186 -9.51 7.37 12.86
C ALA A 186 -8.56 8.47 12.33
N PRO A 187 -8.38 9.60 13.05
CA PRO A 187 -7.45 10.65 12.65
C PRO A 187 -5.99 10.14 12.58
N VAL A 188 -5.24 10.58 11.57
CA VAL A 188 -3.81 10.28 11.44
C VAL A 188 -3.11 11.36 10.62
N GLY A 189 -2.08 11.99 11.20
CA GLY A 189 -1.31 13.05 10.55
C GLY A 189 -2.18 14.21 10.05
N ASN A 190 -2.15 14.45 8.74
CA ASN A 190 -2.87 15.51 8.03
C ASN A 190 -4.27 15.09 7.54
N GLY A 191 -4.82 13.98 8.02
CA GLY A 191 -6.09 13.46 7.55
C GLY A 191 -6.69 12.42 8.49
N ALA A 192 -7.47 11.51 7.92
CA ALA A 192 -8.08 10.41 8.65
C ALA A 192 -8.18 9.16 7.79
N ILE A 193 -8.17 8.01 8.46
CA ILE A 193 -8.55 6.72 7.91
C ILE A 193 -10.05 6.53 8.16
N PHE A 194 -10.78 6.28 7.09
CA PHE A 194 -12.21 6.02 7.06
C PHE A 194 -12.42 4.52 6.84
N THR A 195 -13.21 3.91 7.70
CA THR A 195 -13.67 2.53 7.53
C THR A 195 -15.10 2.53 7.03
N PHE A 196 -15.37 1.76 5.97
CA PHE A 196 -16.70 1.63 5.39
C PHE A 196 -17.26 0.24 5.71
N GLY A 197 -17.93 0.07 6.84
CA GLY A 197 -18.50 -1.21 7.25
C GLY A 197 -17.45 -2.29 7.45
N THR A 198 -17.69 -3.47 6.87
CA THR A 198 -16.86 -4.69 6.98
C THR A 198 -16.27 -5.08 5.61
N PRO A 199 -15.33 -6.04 5.56
CA PRO A 199 -14.82 -6.61 4.30
C PRO A 199 -15.88 -6.98 3.26
N ASP A 200 -17.06 -7.44 3.70
CA ASP A 200 -18.13 -7.89 2.81
C ASP A 200 -19.20 -6.81 2.54
N THR A 201 -19.26 -5.75 3.34
CA THR A 201 -20.32 -4.72 3.26
C THR A 201 -19.85 -3.36 2.75
N TYR A 202 -18.54 -3.11 2.78
CA TYR A 202 -17.96 -1.88 2.25
C TYR A 202 -18.37 -1.54 0.81
N PRO A 203 -18.50 -2.50 -0.13
CA PRO A 203 -18.88 -2.17 -1.50
C PRO A 203 -20.28 -1.56 -1.57
N THR A 204 -21.22 -2.04 -0.78
CA THR A 204 -22.59 -1.51 -0.73
C THR A 204 -22.63 -0.08 -0.17
N ILE A 205 -21.78 0.23 0.81
CA ILE A 205 -21.65 1.59 1.35
C ILE A 205 -21.04 2.51 0.30
N LEU A 206 -19.96 2.08 -0.36
CA LEU A 206 -19.26 2.88 -1.37
C LEU A 206 -20.06 3.06 -2.66
N ASN A 207 -21.00 2.18 -2.98
CA ASN A 207 -21.96 2.39 -4.08
C ASN A 207 -22.87 3.62 -3.87
N GLN A 208 -22.95 4.15 -2.65
CA GLN A 208 -23.69 5.38 -2.37
C GLN A 208 -22.85 6.63 -2.62
N TRP A 209 -21.56 6.50 -2.91
CA TRP A 209 -20.62 7.62 -3.00
C TRP A 209 -21.04 8.67 -4.01
#